data_AF-A0A1J3G4L4-F1
#
_entry.id   AF-A0A1J3G4L4-F1
#
_cell.length_a   1.000
_cell.length_b   1.000
_cell.length_c   1.000
_cell.angle_alpha   90.00
_cell.angle_beta   90.00
_cell.angle_gamma   90.00
#
_symmetry.space_group_name_H-M   'P 1'
#
loop_
_entity.id
_entity.type
_entity.pdbx_description
1 polymer ?
#
loop_
_entity_poly.entity_id
_entity_poly.type
_entity_poly.pdbx_seq_one_letter_code
_entity_poly.pdbx_strand_id
1 'polypeptide(L)'
;TNKIETLDPALIRPGRIDRKIEFPVPDLKTKHKIFQIHTSRMSLNDDVKVVDLIQTKDDLSGADIKAMCTEAGLIALRERRMKVTKEDFDK
;
A
#
# COMPACT_ATOMS: atom_id res chain seq x y z
N THR A 1 -8.63 -12.40 -10.19
CA THR A 1 -9.37 -11.50 -11.08
C THR A 1 -10.02 -10.43 -10.23
N ASN A 2 -10.18 -9.21 -10.74
CA ASN A 2 -10.89 -8.13 -10.03
C ASN A 2 -12.40 -8.15 -10.30
N LYS A 3 -12.86 -9.03 -11.22
CA LYS A 3 -14.27 -9.26 -11.54
C LYS A 3 -14.50 -10.76 -11.64
N ILE A 4 -15.06 -11.37 -10.60
CA ILE A 4 -15.37 -12.82 -10.60
C ILE A 4 -16.66 -13.10 -11.36
N GLU A 5 -17.61 -12.17 -11.34
CA GLU A 5 -18.90 -12.24 -12.04
C GLU A 5 -18.77 -12.40 -13.56
N THR A 6 -17.66 -11.91 -14.13
CA THR A 6 -17.41 -11.97 -15.58
C THR A 6 -16.75 -13.27 -16.03
N LEU A 7 -16.39 -14.16 -15.10
CA LEU A 7 -15.80 -15.46 -15.45
C LEU A 7 -16.88 -16.42 -15.96
N ASP A 8 -16.53 -17.18 -17.00
CA ASP A 8 -17.37 -18.27 -17.49
C ASP A 8 -17.64 -19.27 -16.34
N PRO A 9 -18.92 -19.56 -16.00
CA PRO A 9 -19.28 -20.58 -15.02
C PRO A 9 -18.64 -21.94 -15.28
N ALA A 10 -18.29 -22.25 -16.53
CA ALA A 10 -17.57 -23.47 -16.88
C ALA A 10 -16.21 -23.58 -16.18
N LEU A 11 -15.50 -22.48 -15.96
CA LEU A 11 -14.18 -22.46 -15.31
C LEU A 11 -14.25 -22.69 -13.79
N ILE A 12 -15.40 -22.40 -13.19
CA ILE A 12 -15.62 -22.42 -11.73
C ILE A 12 -16.13 -23.79 -11.24
N ARG A 13 -16.38 -24.72 -12.17
CA ARG A 13 -16.82 -26.08 -11.82
C ARG A 13 -15.74 -26.86 -11.05
N PRO A 14 -16.15 -27.77 -10.15
CA PRO A 14 -15.22 -28.69 -9.48
C PRO A 14 -14.34 -29.46 -10.48
N GLY A 15 -13.04 -29.56 -10.18
CA GLY A 15 -12.02 -30.16 -11.05
C GLY A 15 -11.34 -29.15 -12.00
N ARG A 16 -11.59 -27.86 -11.84
CA ARG A 16 -10.92 -26.76 -12.56
C ARG A 16 -10.33 -25.75 -11.57
N ILE A 17 -11.04 -24.65 -11.30
CA ILE A 17 -10.66 -23.69 -10.26
C ILE A 17 -11.36 -24.09 -8.96
N ASP A 18 -10.68 -24.94 -8.18
CA ASP A 18 -11.27 -25.50 -6.97
C ASP A 18 -11.22 -24.56 -5.76
N ARG A 19 -10.18 -23.72 -5.67
CA ARG A 19 -10.00 -22.78 -4.55
C ARG A 19 -10.21 -21.35 -5.01
N LYS A 20 -11.18 -20.69 -4.38
CA LYS A 20 -11.41 -19.24 -4.52
C LYS A 20 -10.83 -18.57 -3.28
N ILE A 21 -9.73 -17.84 -3.47
CA ILE A 21 -9.11 -17.06 -2.40
C ILE A 21 -9.41 -15.60 -2.68
N GLU A 22 -10.18 -15.00 -1.79
CA GLU A 22 -10.48 -13.57 -1.84
C GLU A 22 -9.40 -12.79 -1.09
N PHE A 23 -8.98 -11.67 -1.67
CA PHE A 23 -8.05 -10.75 -1.05
C PHE A 23 -8.83 -9.50 -0.63
N PRO A 24 -9.13 -9.33 0.67
CA PRO A 24 -9.81 -8.15 1.15
C PRO A 24 -8.89 -6.92 1.12
N VAL A 25 -9.50 -5.74 1.25
CA VAL A 25 -8.78 -4.50 1.52
C VAL A 25 -7.97 -4.65 2.82
N PRO A 26 -6.72 -4.17 2.88
CA PRO A 26 -5.87 -4.37 4.06
C PRO A 26 -6.45 -3.66 5.29
N ASP A 27 -6.44 -4.38 6.43
CA ASP A 27 -6.75 -3.82 7.74
C ASP A 27 -5.64 -2.89 8.24
N LEU A 28 -5.88 -2.15 9.32
CA LEU A 28 -4.90 -1.21 9.89
C LEU A 28 -3.54 -1.87 10.19
N LYS A 29 -3.54 -3.12 10.68
CA LYS A 29 -2.32 -3.87 10.98
C LYS A 29 -1.56 -4.24 9.71
N THR A 30 -2.27 -4.65 8.66
CA THR A 30 -1.68 -4.99 7.36
C THR A 30 -1.16 -3.73 6.68
N LYS A 31 -1.91 -2.62 6.69
CA LYS A 31 -1.43 -1.31 6.22
C LYS A 31 -0.14 -0.92 6.92
N HIS A 32 -0.06 -1.06 8.24
CA HIS A 32 1.17 -0.79 8.99
C HIS A 32 2.36 -1.63 8.50
N LYS A 33 2.16 -2.93 8.29
CA LYS A 33 3.21 -3.80 7.74
C LYS A 33 3.62 -3.40 6.32
N ILE A 34 2.66 -3.05 5.47
CA ILE A 34 2.93 -2.62 4.09
C ILE A 34 3.76 -1.33 4.09
N PHE A 35 3.37 -0.33 4.88
CA PHE A 35 4.14 0.89 5.07
C PHE A 35 5.55 0.56 5.57
N GLN A 36 5.68 -0.26 6.62
CA GLN A 36 6.98 -0.64 7.17
C GLN A 36 7.89 -1.31 6.13
N ILE A 37 7.35 -2.16 5.25
CA ILE A 37 8.12 -2.78 4.17
C ILE A 37 8.62 -1.72 3.19
N HIS A 38 7.74 -0.81 2.73
CA HIS A 38 8.10 0.20 1.75
C HIS A 38 9.02 1.29 2.32
N THR A 39 8.89 1.62 3.60
CA THR A 39 9.75 2.60 4.27
C THR A 39 11.05 2.00 4.82
N SER A 40 11.18 0.68 4.92
CA SER A 40 12.37 0.01 5.49
C SER A 40 13.70 0.38 4.81
N ARG A 41 13.66 0.78 3.53
CA ARG A 41 14.84 1.18 2.75
C ARG A 41 14.94 2.70 2.56
N MET A 42 14.01 3.46 3.12
CA MET A 42 13.97 4.91 3.01
C MET A 42 14.63 5.53 4.23
N SER A 43 15.38 6.60 4.01
CA SER A 43 15.87 7.46 5.09
C SER A 43 14.73 8.34 5.58
N LEU A 44 13.98 7.86 6.58
CA LEU A 44 12.95 8.67 7.23
C LEU A 44 13.57 9.59 8.28
N ASN A 45 12.96 10.75 8.48
CA ASN A 45 13.25 11.62 9.61
C ASN A 45 12.40 11.19 10.84
N ASP A 46 12.84 11.59 12.04
CA ASP A 46 12.27 11.11 13.32
C ASP A 46 10.83 11.61 13.57
N ASP A 47 10.39 12.60 12.80
CA ASP A 47 9.03 13.14 12.77
C ASP A 47 8.03 12.24 12.03
N VAL A 48 8.49 11.27 11.22
CA VAL A 48 7.63 10.40 10.42
C VAL A 48 7.14 9.22 11.25
N LYS A 49 5.91 9.31 11.75
CA LYS A 49 5.21 8.20 12.41
C LYS A 49 4.27 7.52 11.42
N VAL A 50 4.61 6.27 11.06
CA VAL A 50 3.80 5.43 10.16
C VAL A 50 2.35 5.28 10.66
N VAL A 51 2.14 5.23 11.97
CA VAL A 51 0.81 5.12 12.58
C VAL A 51 -0.09 6.29 12.18
N ASP A 52 0.45 7.51 12.19
CA ASP A 52 -0.30 8.72 11.82
C ASP A 52 -0.74 8.65 10.35
N LEU A 53 0.15 8.20 9.45
CA LEU A 53 -0.11 8.10 8.01
C LEU A 53 -1.24 7.12 7.68
N ILE A 54 -1.37 6.05 8.45
CA ILE A 54 -2.43 5.04 8.26
C ILE A 54 -3.79 5.59 8.66
N GLN A 55 -3.85 6.43 9.70
CA GLN A 55 -5.09 6.99 10.22
C GLN A 55 -5.67 8.09 9.33
N THR A 56 -4.85 8.73 8.48
CA THR A 56 -5.30 9.81 7.60
C THR A 56 -6.20 9.31 6.46
N LYS A 57 -6.08 8.05 6.04
CA LYS A 57 -6.80 7.51 4.85
C LYS A 57 -7.38 6.11 5.09
N ASP A 58 -8.72 6.03 5.05
CA ASP A 58 -9.47 4.80 5.33
C ASP A 58 -9.40 3.77 4.20
N ASP A 59 -9.31 4.18 2.93
CA ASP A 59 -9.33 3.28 1.77
C ASP A 59 -7.99 3.25 1.03
N LEU A 60 -6.95 2.76 1.70
CA LEU A 60 -5.63 2.56 1.08
C LEU A 60 -5.46 1.11 0.64
N SER A 61 -5.28 0.89 -0.67
CA SER A 61 -4.77 -0.38 -1.18
C SER A 61 -3.25 -0.47 -0.98
N GLY A 62 -2.70 -1.69 -1.09
CA GLY A 62 -1.24 -1.86 -1.04
C GLY A 62 -0.51 -1.13 -2.17
N ALA A 63 -1.17 -0.92 -3.33
CA ALA A 63 -0.61 -0.16 -4.42
C ALA A 63 -0.53 1.34 -4.08
N ASP A 64 -1.56 1.89 -3.44
CA ASP A 64 -1.60 3.30 -3.04
C ASP A 64 -0.52 3.61 -2.00
N ILE A 65 -0.31 2.72 -1.03
CA ILE A 65 0.75 2.86 -0.02
C ILE A 65 2.12 2.89 -0.68
N LYS A 66 2.36 1.99 -1.65
CA LYS A 66 3.62 1.96 -2.41
C LYS A 66 3.81 3.25 -3.20
N ALA A 67 2.78 3.74 -3.88
CA ALA A 67 2.83 4.96 -4.67
C ALA A 67 3.18 6.17 -3.78
N MET A 68 2.47 6.32 -2.65
CA MET A 68 2.69 7.37 -1.68
C MET A 68 4.13 7.39 -1.13
N CYS A 69 4.67 6.22 -0.73
CA CYS A 69 6.06 6.12 -0.28
C CYS A 69 7.06 6.50 -1.38
N THR A 70 6.76 6.13 -2.63
CA THR A 70 7.61 6.43 -3.79
C THR A 70 7.61 7.93 -4.09
N GLU A 71 6.45 8.56 -4.08
CA GLU A 71 6.27 9.99 -4.29
C GLU A 71 6.95 10.81 -3.20
N ALA A 72 6.76 10.46 -1.93
CA ALA A 72 7.43 11.12 -0.81
C ALA A 72 8.96 11.09 -0.95
N GLY A 73 9.52 9.94 -1.36
CA GLY A 73 10.95 9.81 -1.66
C GLY A 73 11.42 10.67 -2.83
N LEU A 74 10.62 10.77 -3.90
CA LEU A 74 10.93 11.60 -5.07
C LEU A 74 10.86 13.10 -4.76
N ILE A 75 9.91 13.53 -3.92
CA ILE A 75 9.80 14.93 -3.46
C ILE A 75 11.03 15.30 -2.64
N ALA A 76 11.42 14.47 -1.68
CA ALA A 76 12.62 14.70 -0.88
C ALA A 76 13.88 14.79 -1.76
N LEU A 77 14.00 13.90 -2.75
CA LEU A 77 15.11 13.94 -3.71
C LEU A 77 15.12 15.20 -4.57
N ARG A 78 13.95 15.66 -5.04
CA ARG A 78 13.79 16.89 -5.82
C ARG A 78 14.21 18.12 -5.02
N GLU A 79 13.95 18.13 -3.71
CA GLU A 79 14.36 19.19 -2.79
C GLU A 79 15.81 19.03 -2.27
N ARG A 80 16.58 18.06 -2.82
CA ARG A 80 17.97 17.74 -2.42
C ARG A 80 18.12 17.36 -0.95
N ARG A 81 17.06 16.81 -0.34
CA ARG A 81 17.09 16.29 1.04
C ARG A 81 17.47 14.82 1.04
N MET A 82 18.28 14.43 2.03
CA MET A 82 18.68 13.03 2.25
C MET A 82 17.68 12.25 3.12
N LYS A 83 16.75 12.94 3.77
CA LYS A 83 15.71 12.37 4.62
C LYS A 83 14.33 12.84 4.17
N VAL A 84 13.37 11.92 4.19
CA VAL A 84 11.95 12.15 3.94
C VAL A 84 11.29 12.62 5.23
N THR A 85 10.53 13.71 5.17
CA THR A 85 9.80 14.31 6.31
C THR A 85 8.31 14.00 6.23
N LYS A 86 7.56 14.32 7.29
CA LYS A 86 6.11 14.07 7.30
C LYS A 86 5.38 14.80 6.17
N GLU A 87 5.79 16.03 5.88
CA GLU A 87 5.20 16.88 4.83
C GLU A 87 5.27 16.25 3.42
N ASP A 88 6.23 15.36 3.18
CA ASP A 88 6.38 14.69 1.89
C ASP A 88 5.28 13.65 1.63
N PHE A 89 4.63 13.15 2.68
CA PHE A 89 3.51 12.20 2.58
C PHE A 89 2.14 12.88 2.45
N ASP A 90 2.08 14.18 2.75
CA ASP A 90 0.85 14.98 2.71
C ASP A 90 0.68 15.75 1.38
N LYS A 91 1.74 15.86 0.57
CA LYS A 91 1.75 16.50 -0.76
C LYS A 91 1.32 15.54 -1.86
#